data_AF-A0A317E1S9-F1
#
_entry.id   AF-A0A317E1S9-F1
#
_cell.length_a   1.000
_cell.length_b   1.000
_cell.length_c   1.000
_cell.angle_alpha   90.00
_cell.angle_beta   90.00
_cell.angle_gamma   90.00
#
_symmetry.space_group_name_H-M   'P 1'
#
loop_
_entity.id
_entity.type
_entity.pdbx_description
1 polymer ?
#
loop_
_entity_poly.entity_id
_entity_poly.type
_entity_poly.pdbx_seq_one_letter_code
_entity_poly.pdbx_strand_id
1 'polypeptide(L)' 'MSYVIAGDITAAPAITIEVDDITAGIALRERSGYRFVASDPRFRLLDGSQFRRLHQIEAAARNLVKAHLPFRRFRAA' A
#
# COMPACT_ATOMS: atom_id res chain seq x y z
N MET A 1 9.37 20.25 24.18
CA MET A 1 10.11 20.12 22.91
C MET A 1 9.12 19.71 21.84
N SER A 2 8.47 20.69 21.21
CA SER A 2 7.38 20.47 20.27
C SER A 2 7.92 20.72 18.87
N TYR A 3 8.03 19.67 18.04
CA TYR A 3 8.47 19.84 16.66
C TYR A 3 7.27 20.28 15.82
N VAL A 4 7.24 21.56 15.44
CA VAL A 4 6.26 22.08 14.48
C VAL A 4 6.69 21.57 13.11
N ILE A 5 5.91 20.66 12.52
CA ILE A 5 6.05 20.26 11.13
C ILE A 5 5.59 21.47 10.28
N ALA A 6 6.48 22.44 10.08
CA ALA A 6 6.27 23.53 9.13
C ALA A 6 6.51 22.98 7.72
N GLY A 7 5.60 22.13 7.26
CA GLY A 7 5.48 21.71 5.88
C GLY A 7 4.10 22.11 5.42
N ASP A 8 4.03 22.89 4.35
CA ASP A 8 2.83 23.07 3.55
C ASP A 8 1.96 21.79 3.55
N ILE A 9 0.83 21.80 4.27
CA ILE A 9 -0.08 20.65 4.35
C ILE A 9 -0.96 20.60 3.09
N THR A 10 -0.37 20.87 1.92
CA THR A 10 -0.86 20.23 0.71
C THR A 10 -0.46 18.77 0.79
N ALA A 11 -1.05 18.05 1.76
CA ALA A 11 -0.93 16.61 1.87
C ALA A 11 -1.34 16.07 0.50
N ALA A 12 -0.36 15.61 -0.27
CA ALA A 12 -0.63 14.92 -1.50
C ALA A 12 -1.66 13.84 -1.17
N PRO A 13 -2.81 13.79 -1.89
CA PRO A 13 -3.90 12.92 -1.47
C PRO A 13 -3.38 11.50 -1.33
N ALA A 14 -3.45 11.00 -0.09
CA ALA A 14 -3.03 9.67 0.28
C ALA A 14 -4.26 8.77 0.31
N ILE A 15 -4.18 7.63 -0.36
CA ILE A 15 -5.29 6.70 -0.48
C ILE A 15 -4.87 5.38 0.13
N THR A 16 -5.59 4.93 1.15
CA THR A 16 -5.36 3.62 1.77
C THR A 16 -5.65 2.52 0.77
N ILE A 17 -4.76 1.53 0.70
CA ILE A 17 -4.90 0.34 -0.13
C ILE A 17 -5.13 -0.84 0.79
N GLU A 18 -6.29 -1.47 0.64
CA GLU A 18 -6.71 -2.64 1.41
C GLU A 18 -6.95 -3.80 0.44
N VAL A 19 -6.46 -4.99 0.81
CA VAL A 19 -6.59 -6.21 0.02
C VAL A 19 -6.84 -7.39 0.95
N ASP A 20 -7.91 -8.16 0.69
CA ASP A 20 -8.29 -9.35 1.46
C ASP A 20 -8.29 -9.10 2.98
N ASP A 21 -8.94 -8.01 3.42
CA ASP A 21 -9.01 -7.54 4.81
C ASP A 21 -7.67 -7.14 5.45
N ILE A 22 -6.62 -6.96 4.64
CA ILE A 22 -5.30 -6.51 5.08
C ILE A 22 -5.04 -5.10 4.56
N THR A 23 -4.73 -4.17 5.46
CA THR A 23 -4.19 -2.86 5.08
C THR A 23 -2.78 -3.04 4.53
N ALA A 24 -2.67 -3.02 3.20
CA ALA A 24 -1.42 -3.24 2.48
C ALA A 24 -0.48 -2.03 2.62
N GLY A 25 -1.04 -0.82 2.56
CA GLY A 25 -0.28 0.41 2.59
C GLY A 25 -1.08 1.63 2.15
N ILE A 26 -0.36 2.69 1.80
CA ILE A 26 -0.93 3.93 1.27
C ILE A 26 -0.35 4.22 -0.12
N ALA A 27 -1.20 4.74 -1.00
CA ALA A 27 -0.82 5.31 -2.28
C ALA A 27 -0.73 6.83 -2.14
N LEU A 28 0.49 7.36 -2.20
CA LEU A 28 0.77 8.79 -2.18
C LEU A 28 0.65 9.33 -3.60
N ARG A 29 -0.21 10.33 -3.83
CA ARG A 29 -0.30 11.00 -5.13
C ARG A 29 0.99 11.75 -5.44
N GLU A 30 1.58 11.49 -6.59
CA GLU A 30 2.70 12.26 -7.13
C GLU A 30 2.27 13.03 -8.39
N ARG A 31 3.14 13.92 -8.89
CA ARG A 31 2.89 14.75 -10.08
C ARG A 31 2.47 13.92 -11.31
N SER A 32 3.00 12.70 -11.46
CA SER A 32 2.81 11.84 -12.63
C SER A 32 2.18 10.48 -12.32
N GLY A 33 1.62 10.30 -11.13
CA GLY A 33 1.07 9.00 -10.73
C GLY A 33 0.96 8.85 -9.22
N TYR A 34 1.36 7.69 -8.73
CA TYR A 34 1.25 7.30 -7.33
C TYR A 34 2.51 6.55 -6.90
N ARG A 35 2.99 6.86 -5.70
CA ARG A 35 3.99 6.05 -5.02
C ARG A 35 3.30 5.19 -3.97
N PHE A 36 3.58 3.90 -3.95
CA PHE A 36 3.10 3.03 -2.89
C PHE A 36 4.06 3.04 -1.70
N VAL A 37 3.52 3.10 -0.49
CA VAL A 37 4.26 2.94 0.76
C VAL A 37 3.61 1.80 1.54
N ALA A 38 4.39 0.75 1.80
CA ALA A 38 3.88 -0.45 2.46
C ALA A 38 3.67 -0.19 3.96
N SER A 39 2.52 -0.60 4.50
CA SER A 39 2.26 -0.64 5.94
C SER A 39 2.45 -2.03 6.54
N ASP A 40 2.27 -3.08 5.74
CA ASP A 40 2.43 -4.47 6.17
C ASP A 40 3.66 -5.12 5.49
N PRO A 41 4.51 -5.87 6.23
CA PRO A 41 5.70 -6.52 5.69
C PRO A 41 5.46 -7.44 4.48
N ARG A 42 4.27 -8.03 4.33
CA ARG A 42 3.89 -8.88 3.19
C ARG A 42 3.90 -8.11 1.87
N PHE A 43 3.74 -6.79 1.92
CA PHE A 43 3.71 -5.91 0.76
C PHE A 43 4.98 -5.09 0.58
N ARG A 44 6.04 -5.36 1.39
CA ARG A 44 7.32 -4.64 1.32
C ARG A 44 7.96 -4.70 -0.07
N LEU A 45 7.66 -5.73 -0.86
CA LEU A 45 8.12 -5.83 -2.26
C LEU A 45 7.58 -4.72 -3.17
N LEU A 46 6.45 -4.09 -2.83
CA LEU A 46 5.90 -2.94 -3.57
C LEU A 46 6.35 -1.61 -2.99
N ASP A 47 7.01 -1.59 -1.84
CA ASP A 47 7.35 -0.36 -1.13
C ASP A 47 8.24 0.55 -1.99
N GLY A 48 7.86 1.82 -2.09
CA GLY A 48 8.51 2.82 -2.95
C GLY A 48 8.24 2.67 -4.46
N SER A 49 7.48 1.65 -4.89
CA SER A 49 7.14 1.46 -6.31
C SER A 49 6.22 2.57 -6.82
N GLN A 50 6.44 2.99 -8.06
CA GLN A 50 5.66 4.02 -8.72
C GLN A 50 4.68 3.40 -9.73
N PHE A 51 3.45 3.88 -9.69
CA PHE A 51 2.35 3.40 -10.53
C PHE A 51 1.65 4.57 -11.18
N ARG A 52 1.19 4.38 -12.41
CA ARG A 52 0.47 5.44 -13.14
C ARG A 52 -0.96 5.60 -12.64
N ARG A 53 -1.58 4.52 -12.14
CA ARG A 53 -2.98 4.49 -11.71
C ARG A 53 -3.14 3.60 -10.47
N LEU A 54 -4.10 3.94 -9.61
CA LEU A 54 -4.40 3.21 -8.37
C LEU A 54 -4.72 1.72 -8.60
N HIS A 55 -5.47 1.38 -9.65
CA HIS A 55 -5.82 0.00 -9.95
C HIS A 55 -4.58 -0.91 -10.16
N GLN A 56 -3.44 -0.34 -10.59
CA GLN A 56 -2.20 -1.09 -10.77
C GLN A 56 -1.58 -1.46 -9.42
N ILE A 57 -1.68 -0.57 -8.43
CA ILE A 57 -1.23 -0.81 -7.05
C ILE A 57 -2.06 -1.95 -6.45
N GLU A 58 -3.38 -1.85 -6.57
CA GLU A 58 -4.32 -2.84 -6.04
C GLU A 58 -4.12 -4.22 -6.70
N ALA A 59 -3.91 -4.26 -8.02
CA ALA A 59 -3.59 -5.49 -8.74
C ALA A 59 -2.25 -6.10 -8.29
N ALA A 60 -1.21 -5.28 -8.13
CA ALA A 60 0.09 -5.74 -7.65
C ALA A 60 0.01 -6.29 -6.22
N ALA A 61 -0.71 -5.59 -5.33
CA ALA A 61 -0.94 -6.02 -3.96
C ALA A 61 -1.71 -7.35 -3.89
N ARG A 62 -2.79 -7.49 -4.68
CA ARG A 62 -3.51 -8.77 -4.83
C ARG A 62 -2.62 -9.91 -5.33
N ASN A 63 -1.76 -9.64 -6.31
CA ASN A 63 -0.86 -10.65 -6.83
C ASN A 63 0.16 -11.09 -5.77
N LEU A 64 0.65 -10.17 -4.94
CA LEU A 64 1.50 -10.53 -3.81
C LEU A 64 0.77 -11.39 -2.78
N VAL A 65 -0.45 -11.03 -2.37
CA VAL A 65 -1.23 -11.88 -1.45
C VAL A 65 -1.40 -13.28 -2.05
N LYS A 66 -1.77 -13.39 -3.33
CA LYS A 66 -1.89 -14.68 -4.01
C LYS A 66 -0.59 -15.48 -4.05
N ALA A 67 0.54 -14.81 -4.25
CA ALA A 67 1.86 -15.45 -4.26
C ALA A 67 2.35 -15.82 -2.86
N HIS A 68 1.94 -15.06 -1.84
CA HIS A 68 2.34 -15.24 -0.44
C HIS A 68 1.35 -16.05 0.39
N LEU A 69 0.18 -16.43 -0.15
CA LEU A 69 -0.71 -17.38 0.49
C LEU A 69 0.08 -18.69 0.69
N PRO A 70 0.50 -19.05 1.93
CA PRO A 70 0.76 -20.45 2.16
C PRO A 70 -0.57 -21.16 1.88
N PHE A 71 -0.53 -22.39 1.39
CA PHE A 71 -1.68 -23.29 1.30
C PHE A 71 -2.27 -23.63 2.70
N ARG A 72 -2.42 -22.67 3.62
CA ARG A 72 -3.24 -22.82 4.84
C ARG A 72 -4.71 -22.65 4.47
N ARG A 73 -5.19 -23.62 3.66
CA ARG A 73 -6.56 -24.09 3.80
C ARG A 73 -6.68 -24.79 5.16
N PHE A 74 -7.88 -24.70 5.71
CA PHE A 74 -8.41 -25.35 6.91
C PHE A 74 -8.20 -24.58 8.21
N ARG A 75 -9.18 -23.69 8.47
CA ARG A 75 -9.71 -23.51 9.82
C ARG A 75 -10.50 -24.78 10.13
N ALA A 76 -9.95 -25.67 10.94
CA ALA A 76 -10.70 -26.78 11.52
C ALA A 76 -11.75 -26.20 12.48
N ALA A 77 -12.98 -26.67 12.33
CA ALA A 77 -14.11 -26.35 13.18
C ALA A 77 -13.99 -27.02 14.56
#